data_AF-A0A0F0GEE0-F1
#
_entry.id   AF-A0A0F0GEE0-F1
#
_cell.length_a   1.000
_cell.length_b   1.000
_cell.length_c   1.000
_cell.angle_alpha   90.00
_cell.angle_beta   90.00
_cell.angle_gamma   90.00
#
_symmetry.space_group_name_H-M   'P 1'
#
loop_
_entity.id
_entity.type
_entity.pdbx_description
1 polymer ?
#
loop_
_entity_poly.entity_id
_entity_poly.type
_entity_poly.pdbx_seq_one_letter_code
_entity_poly.pdbx_strand_id
1 'polypeptide(L)' 'MAAQIRQPSGSLVPPQDRAVVDEWLGRIVAVVGRDAKENSPEACRTAAEAAEELSAYLWMLRALRRRTA' A
#
# COMPACT_ATOMS: atom_id res chain seq x y z
N MET A 1 25.02 -9.41 -17.36
CA MET A 1 23.69 -9.90 -17.76
C MET A 1 22.66 -9.15 -16.93
N ALA A 2 22.12 -8.03 -17.45
CA ALA A 2 21.19 -7.19 -16.70
C ALA A 2 19.77 -7.79 -16.80
N ALA A 3 19.21 -8.20 -15.67
CA ALA A 3 17.83 -8.65 -15.60
C ALA A 3 16.92 -7.44 -15.87
N GLN A 4 16.34 -7.39 -17.07
CA GLN A 4 15.30 -6.42 -17.40
C GLN A 4 14.10 -6.74 -16.49
N ILE A 5 13.91 -5.92 -15.46
CA ILE A 5 12.70 -5.92 -14.66
C ILE A 5 11.59 -5.41 -15.58
N ARG A 6 10.93 -6.32 -16.30
CA ARG A 6 9.67 -6.04 -17.01
C ARG A 6 8.71 -5.48 -15.96
N GLN A 7 8.57 -4.16 -15.93
CA GLN A 7 7.49 -3.54 -15.18
C GLN A 7 6.18 -4.07 -15.78
N PRO A 8 5.32 -4.76 -15.02
CA PRO A 8 4.02 -5.14 -15.53
C PRO A 8 3.22 -3.83 -15.71
N SER A 9 2.97 -3.44 -16.96
CA SER A 9 2.35 -2.17 -17.36
C SER A 9 0.88 -1.98 -16.94
N GLY A 10 0.41 -2.70 -15.92
CA GLY A 10 -0.94 -2.58 -15.39
C GLY A 10 -0.87 -2.36 -13.89
N SER A 11 -1.51 -1.27 -13.43
CA SER A 11 -1.62 -0.92 -12.00
C SER A 11 -1.90 -2.17 -11.16
N LEU A 12 -1.16 -2.33 -10.06
CA LEU A 12 -1.32 -3.46 -9.15
C LEU A 12 -2.69 -3.41 -8.44
N VAL A 13 -3.25 -2.21 -8.32
CA VAL A 13 -4.51 -1.92 -7.64
C VAL A 13 -5.60 -1.71 -8.69
N PRO A 14 -6.69 -2.49 -8.68
CA PRO A 14 -7.84 -2.25 -9.54
C PRO A 14 -8.45 -0.86 -9.30
N PRO A 15 -9.08 -0.22 -10.31
CA PRO A 15 -9.64 1.13 -10.15
C PRO A 15 -10.63 1.27 -9.00
N GLN A 16 -11.46 0.25 -8.76
CA GLN A 16 -12.44 0.23 -7.67
C GLN A 16 -11.80 0.22 -6.27
N ASP A 17 -10.57 -0.28 -6.15
CA ASP A 17 -9.86 -0.43 -4.89
C ASP A 17 -8.91 0.76 -4.64
N ARG A 18 -8.73 1.64 -5.63
CA ARG A 18 -7.77 2.76 -5.60
C ARG A 18 -8.06 3.73 -4.45
N ALA A 19 -9.33 4.11 -4.27
CA ALA A 19 -9.73 5.06 -3.25
C ALA A 19 -9.39 4.56 -1.83
N VAL A 20 -9.62 3.27 -1.58
CA VAL A 20 -9.31 2.63 -0.29
C VAL A 20 -7.79 2.62 -0.06
N VAL A 21 -7.01 2.21 -1.07
CA VAL A 21 -5.54 2.21 -0.96
C VAL A 21 -4.99 3.61 -0.73
N ASP A 22 -5.50 4.62 -1.44
CA ASP A 22 -5.04 6.01 -1.31
C ASP A 22 -5.39 6.59 0.08
N GLU A 23 -6.56 6.26 0.63
CA GLU A 23 -6.95 6.65 1.99
C GLU A 23 -5.99 6.09 3.04
N TRP A 24 -5.66 4.81 2.93
CA TRP A 24 -4.77 4.11 3.84
C TRP A 24 -3.34 4.64 3.75
N LEU A 25 -2.84 4.86 2.53
CA LEU A 25 -1.55 5.51 2.31
C LEU A 25 -1.54 6.92 2.89
N GLY A 26 -2.63 7.68 2.76
CA GLY A 26 -2.77 9.01 3.35
C GLY A 26 -2.61 9.00 4.87
N ARG A 27 -3.24 8.04 5.56
CA ARG A 27 -3.10 7.87 7.02
C ARG A 27 -1.67 7.55 7.44
N ILE A 28 -1.01 6.65 6.73
CA ILE A 28 0.37 6.27 7.01
C ILE A 28 1.32 7.45 6.79
N VAL A 29 1.19 8.14 5.65
CA VAL A 29 2.04 9.29 5.29
C VAL A 29 1.85 10.47 6.24
N ALA A 30 0.66 10.64 6.83
CA ALA A 30 0.44 11.67 7.85
C ALA A 30 1.32 11.51 9.11
N VAL A 31 1.82 10.30 9.38
CA VAL A 31 2.62 9.96 10.57
C VAL A 31 4.09 9.72 10.24
N VAL A 32 4.40 9.02 9.14
CA VAL A 32 5.79 8.67 8.77
C VAL A 32 6.30 9.39 7.52
N GLY A 33 5.50 10.26 6.92
CA GLY A 33 5.86 11.02 5.75
C GLY A 33 6.83 12.16 6.03
N ARG A 34 7.40 12.73 4.97
CA ARG A 34 8.33 13.87 5.05
C ARG A 34 7.76 15.07 5.82
N ASP A 35 6.44 15.27 5.70
CA ASP A 35 5.67 16.35 6.34
C ASP A 35 4.72 15.79 7.40
N ALA A 36 5.16 14.78 8.16
CA ALA A 36 4.37 14.15 9.21
C ALA A 36 3.76 15.20 10.16
N LYS A 37 2.44 15.12 10.35
CA LYS A 37 1.67 16.04 11.19
C LYS A 37 1.47 15.51 12.61
N GLU A 38 1.62 14.19 12.77
CA GLU A 38 1.50 13.48 14.04
C GLU A 38 2.80 12.72 14.31
N ASN A 39 3.32 12.81 15.53
CA ASN A 39 4.62 12.23 15.91
C ASN A 39 4.61 11.53 17.27
N SER A 40 3.43 11.15 17.77
CA SER A 40 3.33 10.38 19.01
C SER A 40 3.65 8.90 18.80
N PRO A 41 4.13 8.18 19.83
CA PRO A 41 4.33 6.73 19.77
C PRO A 41 3.06 5.96 19.39
N GLU A 42 1.90 6.42 19.87
CA GLU A 42 0.60 5.83 19.57
C GLU A 42 0.23 6.01 18.09
N ALA A 43 0.46 7.20 17.52
CA ALA A 43 0.24 7.45 16.10
C ALA A 43 1.14 6.56 15.24
N CYS A 44 2.41 6.42 15.61
CA CYS A 44 3.34 5.51 14.92
C CYS A 44 2.87 4.06 14.97
N ARG A 45 2.34 3.59 16.10
CA ARG A 45 1.77 2.25 16.23
C ARG A 45 0.56 2.07 15.30
N THR A 46 -0.39 2.99 15.32
CA THR A 46 -1.57 2.92 14.45
C THR A 46 -1.21 2.98 12.97
N ALA A 47 -0.20 3.79 12.60
CA ALA A 47 0.31 3.83 11.24
C ALA A 47 0.97 2.50 10.82
N ALA A 48 1.68 1.84 11.74
CA ALA A 48 2.24 0.51 11.49
C ALA A 48 1.15 -0.55 11.30
N GLU A 49 0.13 -0.57 12.16
CA GLU A 49 -1.02 -1.47 12.04
C GLU A 49 -1.75 -1.27 10.69
N ALA A 50 -1.98 -0.01 10.29
CA ALA A 50 -2.56 0.31 9.00
C ALA A 50 -1.67 -0.15 7.82
N ALA A 51 -0.34 -0.06 7.95
CA ALA A 51 0.57 -0.55 6.92
C ALA A 51 0.53 -2.08 6.79
N GLU A 52 0.42 -2.82 7.91
CA GLU A 52 0.31 -4.28 7.92
C GLU A 52 -0.97 -4.74 7.21
N GLU A 53 -2.11 -4.16 7.59
CA GLU A 53 -3.41 -4.46 6.99
C GLU A 53 -3.47 -4.07 5.50
N LEU A 54 -2.90 -2.92 5.11
CA LEU A 54 -2.76 -2.53 3.70
C LEU A 54 -1.90 -3.54 2.94
N SER A 55 -0.81 -4.01 3.53
CA SER A 55 0.06 -5.00 2.90
C SER A 55 -0.68 -6.34 2.66
N ALA A 56 -1.48 -6.79 3.63
CA ALA A 56 -2.30 -8.00 3.50
C ALA A 56 -3.34 -7.87 2.40
N TYR A 57 -4.00 -6.70 2.31
CA TYR A 57 -4.97 -6.40 1.27
C TYR A 57 -4.35 -6.41 -0.13
N LEU A 58 -3.20 -5.75 -0.32
CA LEU A 58 -2.48 -5.74 -1.59
C LEU A 58 -2.00 -7.15 -1.99
N TRP A 59 -1.61 -7.98 -1.01
CA TRP A 59 -1.30 -9.39 -1.23
C TRP A 59 -2.51 -10.17 -1.72
N MET A 60 -3.70 -9.94 -1.16
CA MET A 60 -4.94 -10.55 -1.61
C MET A 60 -5.26 -10.15 -3.06
N LEU A 61 -5.16 -8.87 -3.40
CA LEU A 61 -5.36 -8.39 -4.78
C LEU A 61 -4.38 -9.03 -5.77
N ARG A 62 -3.10 -9.13 -5.39
CA ARG A 62 -2.07 -9.80 -6.20
C ARG A 62 -2.35 -11.30 -6.36
N ALA A 63 -2.83 -11.96 -5.31
CA ALA A 63 -3.18 -13.39 -5.36
C ALA A 63 -4.39 -13.63 -6.27
N LEU A 64 -5.42 -12.79 -6.19
CA LEU A 64 -6.60 -12.84 -7.06
C LEU A 64 -6.21 -12.68 -8.53
N ARG A 65 -5.40 -11.65 -8.86
CA ARG A 65 -4.92 -11.42 -10.22
C ARG A 65 -4.12 -12.59 -10.81
N ARG A 66 -3.39 -13.35 -9.97
CA ARG A 66 -2.64 -14.55 -10.42
C ARG A 66 -3.53 -15.77 -10.66
N ARG A 67 -4.74 -15.82 -10.09
CA ARG A 67 -5.70 -16.90 -10.33
C ARG A 67 -6.54 -16.68 -11.59
N THR A 68 -6.72 -15.42 -11.99
CA THR A 68 -7.57 -15.02 -13.12
C THR A 68 -6.80 -14.72 -14.41
N ALA A 69 -5.47 -14.84 -14.40
CA ALA A 69 -4.58 -14.68 -15.55
C ALA A 69 -4.05 -16.03 -16.01
#